data_AF-A0A2H0V8C6-F1
#
_entry.id   AF-A0A2H0V8C6-F1
#
_cell.length_a   1.000
_cell.length_b   1.000
_cell.length_c   1.000
_cell.angle_alpha   90.00
_cell.angle_beta   90.00
_cell.angle_gamma   90.00
#
_symmetry.space_group_name_H-M   'P 1'
#
loop_
_entity.id
_entity.type
_entity.pdbx_description
1 polymer ?
#
loop_
_entity_poly.entity_id
_entity_poly.type
_entity_poly.pdbx_seq_one_letter_code
_entity_poly.pdbx_strand_id
1 'polypeptide(L)'
;MYLKSSFSPENFLGNEGEKEKPALLIKEGENKALLALKERENVLNIIKNQYDSLSTGDKSIILNRIFEHSVNDGIKIAENFSITADEFTDIVSKPGFYIKNKDIMGDILRDAGRKIEGDQDETRLNKLKTTYEEYDKLLNEEGVFSSFTKTGQPESNKAKALLSKLDSAYTPFLAMAELKSVEKEHDHRSDGERMGENNLEYIKPALEENYYPGDIFKIIFKNIKNTDQDFLIEQAKSNFSESTKLQEKYKHSGFNAYLTSFLHNKENIRETVLKHLSKQISQDYVEKIKWQQFISKEELQKIKSSYAIADEKQLKEINNARYKPLDVTFNIQNKDAQKKLAEELKEILGTDFIFNEKTNKYETKCYKSEKLESENPEKNERAEKYLSEEKILDKLDKLIKEGAGKGYIARGLAGLDSDRAWQMRDKFIEEGADKGSIARGLAGLDSDRAWK
;
A
#
# COMPACT_ATOMS: atom_id res chain seq x y z
N MET A 1 7.79 -45.76 -2.56
CA MET A 1 6.60 -46.61 -2.38
C MET A 1 5.41 -45.79 -2.86
N TYR A 2 4.70 -46.32 -3.84
CA TYR A 2 3.67 -45.66 -4.64
C TYR A 2 2.51 -45.11 -3.80
N LEU A 3 1.93 -43.97 -4.22
CA LEU A 3 0.55 -43.93 -4.72
C LEU A 3 0.30 -42.63 -5.49
N LYS A 4 0.09 -42.80 -6.81
CA LYS A 4 -0.60 -41.86 -7.69
C LYS A 4 -2.04 -41.72 -7.21
N SER A 5 -2.59 -40.50 -7.17
CA SER A 5 -4.03 -40.30 -7.36
C SER A 5 -4.25 -39.43 -8.58
N SER A 6 -4.68 -40.09 -9.64
CA SER A 6 -5.23 -39.57 -10.88
C SER A 6 -6.43 -38.66 -10.62
N PHE A 7 -6.33 -37.39 -11.00
CA PHE A 7 -7.49 -36.55 -11.28
C PHE A 7 -7.94 -36.81 -12.72
N SER A 8 -9.15 -37.34 -12.89
CA SER A 8 -9.85 -37.41 -14.18
C SER A 8 -10.83 -36.23 -14.23
N PRO A 9 -10.84 -35.41 -15.31
CA PRO A 9 -11.70 -34.24 -15.39
C PRO A 9 -12.98 -34.58 -16.17
N GLU A 10 -13.95 -35.23 -15.55
CA GLU A 10 -15.28 -35.38 -16.16
C GLU A 10 -16.38 -35.19 -15.11
N ASN A 11 -17.32 -34.31 -15.44
CA ASN A 11 -18.58 -33.95 -14.76
C ASN A 11 -18.61 -32.57 -14.08
N PHE A 12 -18.53 -31.53 -14.92
CA PHE A 12 -19.13 -30.21 -14.64
C PHE A 12 -20.25 -29.96 -15.66
N LEU A 13 -21.49 -30.24 -15.28
CA LEU A 13 -22.69 -29.71 -15.92
C LEU A 13 -23.54 -29.09 -14.81
N GLY A 14 -23.66 -27.76 -14.81
CA GLY A 14 -24.41 -27.03 -13.79
C GLY A 14 -24.28 -25.51 -13.88
N ASN A 15 -25.35 -24.91 -14.42
CA ASN A 15 -25.80 -23.51 -14.45
C ASN A 15 -24.92 -22.45 -15.16
N GLU A 16 -25.32 -22.15 -16.40
CA GLU A 16 -24.68 -21.24 -17.36
C GLU A 16 -25.09 -19.75 -17.23
N GLY A 17 -25.91 -19.36 -16.25
CA GLY A 17 -26.45 -17.99 -16.19
C GLY A 17 -25.60 -16.93 -15.47
N GLU A 18 -24.77 -17.31 -14.50
CA GLU A 18 -24.12 -16.32 -13.59
C GLU A 18 -22.61 -16.52 -13.37
N LYS A 19 -21.99 -17.53 -14.01
CA LYS A 19 -20.52 -17.69 -14.07
C LYS A 19 -19.85 -16.76 -15.07
N GLU A 20 -20.62 -16.06 -15.90
CA GLU A 20 -20.07 -15.29 -17.01
C GLU A 20 -19.33 -14.03 -16.56
N LYS A 21 -19.72 -13.37 -15.46
CA LYS A 21 -19.16 -12.06 -15.10
C LYS A 21 -17.69 -12.07 -14.61
N PRO A 22 -17.29 -12.94 -13.66
CA PRO A 22 -15.88 -13.06 -13.26
C PRO A 22 -15.03 -13.62 -14.41
N ALA A 23 -15.56 -14.58 -15.17
CA ALA A 23 -14.90 -15.12 -16.35
C ALA A 23 -14.74 -14.06 -17.46
N LEU A 24 -15.69 -13.13 -17.61
CA LEU A 24 -15.60 -11.98 -18.51
C LEU A 24 -14.51 -11.01 -18.09
N LEU A 25 -14.40 -10.67 -16.80
CA LEU A 25 -13.35 -9.76 -16.31
C LEU A 25 -11.95 -10.37 -16.42
N ILE A 26 -11.81 -11.68 -16.13
CA ILE A 26 -10.55 -12.42 -16.34
C ILE A 26 -10.23 -12.46 -17.84
N LYS A 27 -11.20 -12.80 -18.71
CA LYS A 27 -11.01 -12.78 -20.17
C LYS A 27 -10.70 -11.38 -20.71
N GLU A 28 -11.27 -10.31 -20.15
CA GLU A 28 -10.95 -8.93 -20.52
C GLU A 28 -9.52 -8.55 -20.13
N GLY A 29 -9.08 -8.95 -18.94
CA GLY A 29 -7.69 -8.80 -18.48
C GLY A 29 -6.71 -9.57 -19.37
N GLU A 30 -7.00 -10.84 -19.66
CA GLU A 30 -6.22 -11.68 -20.57
C GLU A 30 -6.15 -11.09 -21.98
N ASN A 31 -7.27 -10.58 -22.50
CA ASN A 31 -7.32 -9.94 -23.82
C ASN A 31 -6.49 -8.65 -23.85
N LYS A 32 -6.50 -7.84 -22.78
CA LYS A 32 -5.65 -6.64 -22.68
C LYS A 32 -4.17 -7.00 -22.61
N ALA A 33 -3.80 -8.00 -21.83
CA ALA A 33 -2.41 -8.47 -21.74
C ALA A 33 -1.93 -9.03 -23.09
N LEU A 34 -2.77 -9.83 -23.77
CA LEU A 34 -2.47 -10.36 -25.09
C LEU A 34 -2.32 -9.25 -26.14
N LEU A 35 -3.17 -8.22 -26.08
CA LEU A 35 -3.06 -7.06 -26.97
C LEU A 35 -1.76 -6.29 -26.73
N ALA A 36 -1.40 -6.04 -25.47
CA ALA A 36 -0.15 -5.38 -25.10
C ALA A 36 1.08 -6.19 -25.57
N LEU A 37 1.04 -7.52 -25.46
CA LEU A 37 2.11 -8.41 -25.96
C LEU A 37 2.27 -8.30 -27.48
N LYS A 38 1.16 -8.31 -28.23
CA LYS A 38 1.16 -8.14 -29.69
C LYS A 38 1.69 -6.77 -30.10
N GLU A 39 1.30 -5.71 -29.38
CA GLU A 39 1.79 -4.36 -29.65
C GLU A 39 3.30 -4.24 -29.39
N ARG A 40 3.78 -4.78 -28.25
CA ARG A 40 5.20 -4.88 -27.93
C ARG A 40 5.98 -5.59 -29.04
N GLU A 41 5.53 -6.77 -29.46
CA GLU A 41 6.18 -7.54 -30.53
C GLU A 41 6.21 -6.77 -31.86
N ASN A 42 5.10 -6.13 -32.22
CA ASN A 42 5.02 -5.29 -33.41
C ASN A 42 6.04 -4.15 -33.38
N VAL A 43 6.15 -3.43 -32.24
CA VAL A 43 7.14 -2.35 -32.09
C VAL A 43 8.58 -2.87 -32.17
N LEU A 44 8.88 -4.00 -31.54
CA LEU A 44 10.22 -4.62 -31.65
C LEU A 44 10.55 -4.99 -33.09
N ASN A 45 9.59 -5.51 -33.86
CA ASN A 45 9.79 -5.81 -35.28
C ASN A 45 10.00 -4.54 -36.12
N ILE A 46 9.26 -3.46 -35.84
CA ILE A 46 9.49 -2.16 -36.48
C ILE A 46 10.91 -1.65 -36.19
N ILE A 47 11.37 -1.77 -34.94
CA ILE A 47 12.73 -1.37 -34.56
C ILE A 47 13.76 -2.19 -35.33
N LYS A 48 13.64 -3.52 -35.37
CA LYS A 48 14.53 -4.40 -36.15
C LYS A 48 14.66 -3.97 -37.61
N ASN A 49 13.53 -3.71 -38.26
CA ASN A 49 13.51 -3.33 -39.68
C ASN A 49 14.07 -1.93 -39.95
N GLN A 50 14.09 -1.05 -38.93
CA GLN A 50 14.53 0.34 -39.08
C GLN A 50 15.91 0.60 -38.47
N TYR A 51 16.46 -0.34 -37.71
CA TYR A 51 17.62 -0.14 -36.88
C TYR A 51 18.86 0.29 -37.68
N ASP A 52 19.14 -0.37 -38.79
CA ASP A 52 20.34 -0.08 -39.60
C ASP A 52 20.37 1.32 -40.20
N SER A 53 19.20 1.94 -40.36
CA SER A 53 19.08 3.30 -40.87
C SER A 53 19.26 4.39 -39.81
N LEU A 54 19.43 4.02 -38.53
CA LEU A 54 19.65 4.95 -37.43
C LEU A 54 21.15 5.28 -37.29
N SER A 55 21.47 6.46 -36.76
CA SER A 55 22.84 6.82 -36.39
C SER A 55 23.33 5.94 -35.24
N THR A 56 24.66 5.81 -35.07
CA THR A 56 25.24 5.04 -33.97
C THR A 56 24.76 5.52 -32.59
N GLY A 57 24.60 6.84 -32.40
CA GLY A 57 24.06 7.42 -31.18
C GLY A 57 22.60 7.02 -30.93
N ASP A 58 21.75 7.14 -31.95
CA ASP A 58 20.33 6.76 -31.85
C ASP A 58 20.15 5.25 -31.63
N LYS A 59 20.99 4.42 -32.27
CA LYS A 59 21.06 2.96 -32.04
C LYS A 59 21.29 2.64 -30.57
N SER A 60 22.32 3.25 -29.97
CA SER A 60 22.63 3.05 -28.54
C SER A 60 21.49 3.51 -27.63
N ILE A 61 20.85 4.65 -27.91
CA ILE A 61 19.72 5.16 -27.12
C ILE A 61 18.52 4.20 -27.17
N ILE A 62 18.15 3.71 -28.36
CA ILE A 62 17.05 2.75 -28.52
C ILE A 62 17.34 1.46 -27.76
N LEU A 63 18.57 0.94 -27.88
CA LEU A 63 18.97 -0.27 -27.16
C LEU A 63 18.92 -0.08 -25.65
N ASN A 64 19.51 1.00 -25.14
CA ASN A 64 19.46 1.35 -23.71
C ASN A 64 18.01 1.35 -23.22
N ARG A 65 17.10 1.96 -23.99
CA ARG A 65 15.69 2.03 -23.61
C ARG A 65 14.98 0.68 -23.62
N ILE A 66 15.31 -0.22 -24.55
CA ILE A 66 14.76 -1.59 -24.54
C ILE A 66 15.25 -2.33 -23.31
N PHE A 67 16.55 -2.27 -23.00
CA PHE A 67 17.14 -2.90 -21.82
C PHE A 67 16.55 -2.35 -20.52
N GLU A 68 16.35 -1.04 -20.45
CA GLU A 68 15.67 -0.39 -19.33
C GLU A 68 14.28 -0.98 -19.05
N HIS A 69 13.52 -1.31 -20.10
CA HIS A 69 12.16 -1.82 -19.97
C HIS A 69 12.06 -3.34 -19.84
N SER A 70 12.99 -4.09 -20.45
CA SER A 70 13.01 -5.56 -20.46
C SER A 70 14.39 -6.08 -20.84
N VAL A 71 15.09 -6.67 -19.87
CA VAL A 71 16.41 -7.32 -20.08
C VAL A 71 16.32 -8.41 -21.16
N ASN A 72 15.26 -9.23 -21.13
CA ASN A 72 15.08 -10.35 -22.07
C ASN A 72 14.88 -9.87 -23.51
N ASP A 73 14.05 -8.84 -23.71
CA ASP A 73 13.84 -8.29 -25.05
C ASP A 73 15.09 -7.52 -25.53
N GLY A 74 15.81 -6.87 -24.60
CA GLY A 74 17.13 -6.28 -24.83
C GLY A 74 18.13 -7.31 -25.36
N ILE A 75 18.28 -8.46 -24.69
CA ILE A 75 19.16 -9.55 -25.12
C ILE A 75 18.77 -10.09 -26.50
N LYS A 76 17.49 -10.39 -26.72
CA LYS A 76 17.01 -10.87 -28.02
C LYS A 76 17.28 -9.87 -29.15
N ILE A 77 17.12 -8.58 -28.89
CA ILE A 77 17.43 -7.53 -29.86
C ILE A 77 18.95 -7.44 -30.07
N ALA A 78 19.74 -7.52 -29.00
CA ALA A 78 21.19 -7.47 -29.03
C ALA A 78 21.81 -8.57 -29.91
N GLU A 79 21.30 -9.79 -29.78
CA GLU A 79 21.70 -10.94 -30.61
C GLU A 79 21.46 -10.69 -32.10
N ASN A 80 20.34 -10.02 -32.45
CA ASN A 80 20.04 -9.69 -33.84
C ASN A 80 20.95 -8.61 -34.42
N PHE A 81 21.51 -7.74 -33.57
CA PHE A 81 22.38 -6.64 -34.00
C PHE A 81 23.87 -6.90 -33.77
N SER A 82 24.24 -8.09 -33.31
CA SER A 82 25.63 -8.48 -33.03
C SER A 82 26.33 -7.52 -32.07
N ILE A 83 25.64 -7.08 -31.01
CA ILE A 83 26.20 -6.18 -29.99
C ILE A 83 27.41 -6.84 -29.33
N THR A 84 28.50 -6.08 -29.20
CA THR A 84 29.72 -6.54 -28.54
C THR A 84 29.57 -6.58 -27.01
N ALA A 85 30.43 -7.34 -26.33
CA ALA A 85 30.42 -7.39 -24.86
C ALA A 85 30.69 -6.03 -24.21
N ASP A 86 31.49 -5.17 -24.84
CA ASP A 86 31.75 -3.80 -24.35
C ASP A 86 30.51 -2.91 -24.48
N GLU A 87 29.82 -2.95 -25.62
CA GLU A 87 28.58 -2.21 -25.80
C GLU A 87 27.49 -2.68 -24.84
N PHE A 88 27.36 -4.00 -24.62
CA PHE A 88 26.46 -4.55 -23.63
C PHE A 88 26.80 -4.04 -22.22
N THR A 89 28.08 -4.08 -21.85
CA THR A 89 28.58 -3.57 -20.56
C THR A 89 28.23 -2.10 -20.39
N ASP A 90 28.42 -1.28 -21.43
CA ASP A 90 28.10 0.15 -21.40
C ASP A 90 26.60 0.42 -21.32
N ILE A 91 25.75 -0.43 -21.91
CA ILE A 91 24.28 -0.36 -21.81
C ILE A 91 23.84 -0.63 -20.37
N VAL A 92 24.28 -1.74 -19.78
CA VAL A 92 23.86 -2.12 -18.43
C VAL A 92 24.50 -1.23 -17.35
N SER A 93 25.62 -0.55 -17.66
CA SER A 93 26.23 0.45 -16.76
C SER A 93 25.43 1.75 -16.66
N LYS A 94 24.38 1.97 -17.47
CA LYS A 94 23.63 3.23 -17.45
C LYS A 94 22.75 3.33 -16.20
N PRO A 95 22.59 4.54 -15.62
CA PRO A 95 21.78 4.71 -14.42
C PRO A 95 20.31 4.33 -14.62
N GLY A 96 19.74 4.64 -15.78
CA GLY A 96 18.35 4.29 -16.10
C GLY A 96 18.08 2.79 -16.05
N PHE A 97 19.05 1.97 -16.49
CA PHE A 97 18.97 0.52 -16.41
C PHE A 97 19.01 0.04 -14.96
N TYR A 98 19.99 0.53 -14.20
CA TYR A 98 20.16 0.20 -12.77
C TYR A 98 18.91 0.54 -11.94
N ILE A 99 18.33 1.73 -12.13
CA ILE A 99 17.14 2.17 -11.38
C ILE A 99 15.95 1.23 -11.62
N LYS A 100 15.73 0.78 -12.85
CA LYS A 100 14.56 -0.03 -13.22
C LYS A 100 14.73 -1.53 -12.97
N ASN A 101 15.96 -2.02 -12.86
CA ASN A 101 16.26 -3.46 -12.83
C ASN A 101 17.19 -3.81 -11.66
N LYS A 102 17.09 -3.08 -10.54
CA LYS A 102 18.00 -3.23 -9.37
C LYS A 102 18.04 -4.66 -8.83
N ASP A 103 16.90 -5.34 -8.84
CA ASP A 103 16.71 -6.73 -8.45
C ASP A 103 17.52 -7.70 -9.32
N ILE A 104 17.49 -7.51 -10.64
CA ILE A 104 18.19 -8.37 -11.61
C ILE A 104 19.71 -8.12 -11.58
N MET A 105 20.18 -6.96 -11.10
CA MET A 105 21.62 -6.63 -11.12
C MET A 105 22.46 -7.56 -10.26
N GLY A 106 21.93 -7.98 -9.11
CA GLY A 106 22.61 -8.96 -8.25
C GLY A 106 22.87 -10.27 -8.97
N ASP A 107 21.91 -10.69 -9.81
CA ASP A 107 22.01 -11.91 -10.60
C ASP A 107 23.00 -11.76 -11.75
N ILE A 108 22.96 -10.63 -12.48
CA ILE A 108 23.92 -10.33 -13.57
C ILE A 108 25.35 -10.32 -13.04
N LEU A 109 25.62 -9.61 -11.94
CA LEU A 109 26.97 -9.54 -11.36
C LEU A 109 27.44 -10.91 -10.87
N ARG A 110 26.54 -11.71 -10.29
CA ARG A 110 26.86 -13.05 -9.80
C ARG A 110 27.16 -14.01 -10.94
N ASP A 111 26.37 -13.99 -12.01
CA ASP A 111 26.55 -14.86 -13.16
C ASP A 111 27.76 -14.46 -14.01
N ALA A 112 27.99 -13.16 -14.19
CA ALA A 112 29.21 -12.65 -14.83
C ALA A 112 30.45 -13.07 -14.03
N GLY A 113 30.40 -13.02 -12.70
CA GLY A 113 31.48 -13.48 -11.82
C GLY A 113 31.82 -14.97 -11.95
N ARG A 114 30.86 -15.81 -12.33
CA ARG A 114 31.08 -17.26 -12.54
C ARG A 114 31.69 -17.59 -13.90
N LYS A 115 31.56 -16.70 -14.88
CA LYS A 115 31.95 -16.92 -16.29
C LYS A 115 33.20 -16.13 -16.71
N ILE A 116 33.96 -15.59 -15.77
CA ILE A 116 35.17 -14.81 -16.09
C ILE A 116 36.21 -15.76 -16.70
N GLU A 117 36.48 -15.58 -17.99
CA GLU A 117 37.50 -16.33 -18.74
C GLU A 117 38.55 -15.35 -19.32
N GLY A 118 39.16 -14.54 -18.45
CA GLY A 118 40.32 -13.70 -18.78
C GLY A 118 40.28 -12.27 -18.22
N ASP A 119 41.41 -11.57 -18.34
CA ASP A 119 41.66 -10.25 -17.76
C ASP A 119 40.67 -9.17 -18.24
N GLN A 120 40.20 -9.27 -19.50
CA GLN A 120 39.25 -8.31 -20.06
C GLN A 120 37.86 -8.42 -19.41
N ASP A 121 37.40 -9.63 -19.11
CA ASP A 121 36.10 -9.85 -18.48
C ASP A 121 36.12 -9.48 -17.00
N GLU A 122 37.24 -9.70 -16.32
CA GLU A 122 37.44 -9.22 -14.95
C GLU A 122 37.41 -7.68 -14.89
N THR A 123 38.06 -7.02 -15.85
CA THR A 123 38.06 -5.56 -15.95
C THR A 123 36.65 -5.00 -16.15
N ARG A 124 35.86 -5.61 -17.04
CA ARG A 124 34.45 -5.22 -17.26
C ARG A 124 33.59 -5.42 -16.02
N LEU A 125 33.74 -6.56 -15.33
CA LEU A 125 33.00 -6.85 -14.12
C LEU A 125 33.32 -5.86 -12.99
N ASN A 126 34.59 -5.53 -12.80
CA ASN A 126 35.02 -4.58 -11.77
C ASN A 126 34.54 -3.15 -12.09
N LYS A 127 34.49 -2.77 -13.37
CA LYS A 127 33.87 -1.51 -13.82
C LYS A 127 32.38 -1.48 -13.42
N LEU A 128 31.64 -2.55 -13.74
CA LEU A 128 30.20 -2.64 -13.40
C LEU A 128 29.94 -2.57 -11.90
N LYS A 129 30.70 -3.33 -11.09
CA LYS A 129 30.58 -3.32 -9.62
C LYS A 129 30.79 -1.92 -9.06
N THR A 130 31.89 -1.27 -9.44
CA THR A 130 32.21 0.09 -8.97
C THR A 130 31.09 1.08 -9.34
N THR A 131 30.62 1.04 -10.59
CA THR A 131 29.55 1.93 -11.06
C THR A 131 28.23 1.71 -10.29
N TYR A 132 27.89 0.46 -9.96
CA TYR A 132 26.66 0.19 -9.20
C TYR A 132 26.77 0.55 -7.72
N GLU A 133 27.94 0.37 -7.10
CA GLU A 133 28.19 0.86 -5.75
C GLU A 133 28.08 2.40 -5.67
N GLU A 134 28.52 3.10 -6.71
CA GLU A 134 28.32 4.55 -6.84
C GLU A 134 26.84 4.92 -6.96
N TYR A 135 26.07 4.19 -7.78
CA TYR A 135 24.63 4.43 -7.90
C TYR A 135 23.87 4.14 -6.61
N ASP A 136 24.21 3.08 -5.87
CA ASP A 136 23.62 2.80 -4.55
C ASP A 136 23.90 3.95 -3.57
N LYS A 137 25.12 4.49 -3.54
CA LYS A 137 25.43 5.68 -2.71
C LYS A 137 24.58 6.88 -3.12
N LEU A 138 24.53 7.18 -4.41
CA LEU A 138 23.81 8.34 -4.95
C LEU A 138 22.28 8.24 -4.78
N LEU A 139 21.69 7.04 -4.86
CA LEU A 139 20.26 6.86 -4.62
C LEU A 139 19.86 7.10 -3.15
N ASN A 140 20.80 6.93 -2.22
CA ASN A 140 20.58 7.20 -0.81
C ASN A 140 20.76 8.69 -0.45
N GLU A 141 21.23 9.52 -1.38
CA GLU A 141 21.36 10.97 -1.22
C GLU A 141 20.12 11.69 -1.81
N GLU A 142 19.45 12.54 -1.01
CA GLU A 142 18.24 13.24 -1.47
C GLU A 142 18.50 14.14 -2.70
N GLY A 143 17.67 14.00 -3.74
CA GLY A 143 17.63 14.90 -4.90
C GLY A 143 18.37 14.43 -6.16
N VAL A 144 19.18 13.37 -6.08
CA VAL A 144 19.99 12.90 -7.22
C VAL A 144 19.14 12.23 -8.32
N PHE A 145 17.96 11.72 -7.99
CA PHE A 145 17.04 11.06 -8.93
C PHE A 145 16.71 11.91 -10.17
N SER A 146 16.64 13.24 -10.00
CA SER A 146 16.36 14.19 -11.09
C SER A 146 17.50 14.33 -12.11
N SER A 147 18.74 13.99 -11.72
CA SER A 147 19.91 14.01 -12.60
C SER A 147 20.02 12.75 -13.46
N PHE A 148 19.51 11.62 -12.98
CA PHE A 148 19.58 10.33 -13.68
C PHE A 148 18.60 10.21 -14.86
N THR A 149 17.53 11.01 -14.89
CA THR A 149 16.49 10.92 -15.93
C THR A 149 16.87 11.62 -17.25
N LYS A 150 18.00 12.33 -17.31
CA LYS A 150 18.52 12.94 -18.55
C LYS A 150 19.42 11.98 -19.34
N THR A 151 19.01 10.73 -19.53
CA THR A 151 19.66 9.88 -20.54
C THR A 151 19.42 10.50 -21.92
N GLY A 152 20.43 10.41 -22.80
CA GLY A 152 20.54 11.21 -24.02
C GLY A 152 19.26 11.23 -24.85
N GLN A 153 18.86 12.43 -25.28
CA GLN A 153 17.76 12.58 -26.24
C GLN A 153 18.24 12.15 -27.62
N PRO A 154 17.47 11.32 -28.35
CA PRO A 154 17.82 10.96 -29.72
C PRO A 154 17.90 12.20 -30.61
N GLU A 155 18.81 12.15 -31.58
CA GLU A 155 19.05 13.26 -32.49
C GLU A 155 18.00 13.27 -33.60
N SER A 156 17.69 12.10 -34.17
CA SER A 156 16.75 12.00 -35.30
C SER A 156 15.29 11.94 -34.86
N ASN A 157 14.41 12.54 -35.67
CA ASN A 157 12.96 12.42 -35.50
C ASN A 157 12.48 10.96 -35.61
N LYS A 158 13.21 10.14 -36.36
CA LYS A 158 12.91 8.72 -36.53
C LYS A 158 13.12 7.96 -35.21
N ALA A 159 14.26 8.17 -34.55
CA ALA A 159 14.52 7.58 -33.24
C ALA A 159 13.55 8.09 -32.16
N LYS A 160 13.20 9.38 -32.16
CA LYS A 160 12.14 9.93 -31.29
C LYS A 160 10.81 9.20 -31.45
N ALA A 161 10.39 8.98 -32.70
CA ALA A 161 9.15 8.27 -32.99
C ALA A 161 9.20 6.80 -32.56
N LEU A 162 10.36 6.13 -32.72
CA LEU A 162 10.55 4.75 -32.25
C LEU A 162 10.54 4.65 -30.72
N LEU A 163 11.22 5.56 -30.02
CA LEU A 163 11.19 5.62 -28.54
C LEU A 163 9.78 5.84 -28.02
N SER A 164 9.02 6.77 -28.62
CA SER A 164 7.64 7.01 -28.21
C SER A 164 6.75 5.78 -28.38
N LYS A 165 6.89 5.04 -29.48
CA LYS A 165 6.18 3.77 -29.69
C LYS A 165 6.62 2.70 -28.70
N LEU A 166 7.92 2.62 -28.43
CA LEU A 166 8.50 1.69 -27.45
C LEU A 166 7.94 1.97 -26.06
N ASP A 167 8.02 3.21 -25.58
CA ASP A 167 7.51 3.60 -24.27
C ASP A 167 6.00 3.35 -24.14
N SER A 168 5.22 3.65 -25.19
CA SER A 168 3.79 3.33 -25.23
C SER A 168 3.52 1.83 -25.10
N ALA A 169 4.25 1.01 -25.86
CA ALA A 169 4.06 -0.45 -25.86
C ALA A 169 4.49 -1.10 -24.52
N TYR A 170 5.47 -0.52 -23.82
CA TYR A 170 5.93 -1.02 -22.52
C TYR A 170 5.15 -0.45 -21.33
N THR A 171 4.38 0.62 -21.51
CA THR A 171 3.59 1.27 -20.44
C THR A 171 2.71 0.27 -19.66
N PRO A 172 1.95 -0.63 -20.30
CA PRO A 172 1.13 -1.61 -19.56
C PRO A 172 1.98 -2.58 -18.71
N PHE A 173 3.17 -2.95 -19.20
CA PHE A 173 4.05 -3.89 -18.51
C PHE A 173 4.74 -3.24 -17.31
N LEU A 174 5.17 -1.99 -17.44
CA LEU A 174 5.73 -1.23 -16.32
C LEU A 174 4.69 -1.02 -15.21
N ALA A 175 3.45 -0.68 -15.58
CA ALA A 175 2.35 -0.57 -14.62
C ALA A 175 2.10 -1.89 -13.89
N MET A 176 2.21 -3.05 -14.58
CA MET A 176 2.11 -4.37 -13.94
C MET A 176 3.33 -4.72 -13.09
N ALA A 177 4.54 -4.31 -13.48
CA ALA A 177 5.76 -4.54 -12.72
C ALA A 177 5.80 -3.71 -11.43
N GLU A 178 5.33 -2.47 -11.47
CA GLU A 178 5.14 -1.62 -10.27
C GLU A 178 4.13 -2.23 -9.28
N LEU A 179 3.14 -2.99 -9.77
CA LEU A 179 2.24 -3.75 -8.90
C LEU A 179 2.93 -4.97 -8.26
N LYS A 180 3.81 -5.66 -9.02
CA LYS A 180 4.54 -6.85 -8.53
C LYS A 180 5.71 -6.53 -7.59
N SER A 181 6.39 -5.41 -7.74
CA SER A 181 7.48 -5.02 -6.81
C SER A 181 6.97 -4.66 -5.41
N VAL A 182 5.65 -4.46 -5.25
CA VAL A 182 4.96 -4.36 -3.97
C VAL A 182 4.61 -5.75 -3.40
N GLU A 183 4.43 -6.76 -4.24
CA GLU A 183 4.29 -8.15 -3.82
C GLU A 183 5.68 -8.72 -3.46
N LYS A 184 6.10 -8.50 -2.20
CA LYS A 184 7.26 -9.21 -1.64
C LYS A 184 7.08 -10.71 -1.89
N GLU A 185 8.14 -11.34 -2.36
CA GLU A 185 8.16 -12.71 -2.92
C GLU A 185 7.65 -13.82 -1.98
N HIS A 186 7.28 -13.51 -0.72
CA HIS A 186 6.70 -14.43 0.27
C HIS A 186 5.51 -13.79 1.02
N ASP A 187 4.78 -12.88 0.39
CA ASP A 187 3.57 -12.34 1.01
C ASP A 187 2.39 -13.31 0.82
N HIS A 188 2.16 -14.14 1.83
CA HIS A 188 1.03 -15.08 1.86
C HIS A 188 -0.34 -14.40 2.00
N ARG A 189 -0.37 -13.08 2.22
CA ARG A 189 -1.60 -12.32 2.37
C ARG A 189 -2.34 -12.25 1.05
N SER A 190 -3.67 -12.38 1.10
CA SER A 190 -4.55 -12.17 -0.05
C SER A 190 -4.50 -10.70 -0.55
N ASP A 191 -5.04 -10.44 -1.74
CA ASP A 191 -5.17 -9.07 -2.24
C ASP A 191 -5.92 -8.17 -1.27
N GLY A 192 -7.04 -8.67 -0.74
CA GLY A 192 -7.86 -7.96 0.23
C GLY A 192 -7.11 -7.69 1.53
N GLU A 193 -6.33 -8.64 2.03
CA GLU A 193 -5.50 -8.47 3.22
C GLU A 193 -4.42 -7.40 3.00
N ARG A 194 -3.73 -7.42 1.87
CA ARG A 194 -2.74 -6.40 1.51
C ARG A 194 -3.36 -5.01 1.41
N MET A 195 -4.49 -4.88 0.72
CA MET A 195 -5.20 -3.60 0.61
C MET A 195 -5.69 -3.12 1.98
N GLY A 196 -6.20 -4.03 2.81
CA GLY A 196 -6.64 -3.74 4.17
C GLY A 196 -5.49 -3.24 5.05
N GLU A 197 -4.35 -3.91 5.04
CA GLU A 197 -3.18 -3.51 5.82
C GLU A 197 -2.57 -2.21 5.33
N ASN A 198 -2.47 -1.98 4.02
CA ASN A 198 -2.04 -0.70 3.48
C ASN A 198 -2.96 0.44 3.95
N ASN A 199 -4.27 0.22 4.00
CA ASN A 199 -5.22 1.19 4.56
C ASN A 199 -5.02 1.37 6.08
N LEU A 200 -4.72 0.29 6.82
CA LEU A 200 -4.39 0.37 8.24
C LEU A 200 -3.12 1.18 8.50
N GLU A 201 -2.07 0.97 7.72
CA GLU A 201 -0.84 1.77 7.80
C GLU A 201 -1.11 3.24 7.46
N TYR A 202 -1.97 3.51 6.47
CA TYR A 202 -2.35 4.88 6.11
C TYR A 202 -3.12 5.60 7.24
N ILE A 203 -4.00 4.91 7.97
CA ILE A 203 -4.72 5.52 9.12
C ILE A 203 -3.94 5.51 10.41
N LYS A 204 -2.88 4.70 10.54
CA LYS A 204 -2.10 4.57 11.76
C LYS A 204 -1.63 5.93 12.30
N PRO A 205 -1.11 6.86 11.47
CA PRO A 205 -0.79 8.20 11.95
C PRO A 205 -1.98 8.95 12.58
N ALA A 206 -3.20 8.73 12.08
CA ALA A 206 -4.41 9.38 12.61
C ALA A 206 -4.82 8.84 13.99
N LEU A 207 -4.64 7.53 14.19
CA LEU A 207 -4.89 6.84 15.45
C LEU A 207 -3.88 7.26 16.52
N GLU A 208 -2.62 7.46 16.15
CA GLU A 208 -1.53 7.90 17.02
C GLU A 208 -1.56 9.42 17.34
N GLU A 209 -2.61 10.14 16.94
CA GLU A 209 -2.75 11.58 17.12
C GLU A 209 -1.58 12.38 16.53
N ASN A 210 -1.25 12.13 15.25
CA ASN A 210 -0.26 12.93 14.54
C ASN A 210 -0.83 14.24 13.98
N TYR A 211 0.05 15.21 13.72
CA TYR A 211 -0.30 16.57 13.27
C TYR A 211 0.52 16.99 12.05
N TYR A 212 -0.09 17.79 11.16
CA TYR A 212 0.59 18.35 10.01
C TYR A 212 1.57 19.45 10.43
N PRO A 213 2.88 19.32 10.16
CA PRO A 213 3.89 20.27 10.62
C PRO A 213 3.65 21.70 10.10
N GLY A 214 3.15 21.84 8.88
CA GLY A 214 2.95 23.14 8.24
C GLY A 214 1.97 24.05 8.99
N ASP A 215 0.89 23.51 9.54
CA ASP A 215 -0.08 24.29 10.32
C ASP A 215 0.43 24.58 11.73
N ILE A 216 1.13 23.63 12.34
CA ILE A 216 1.81 23.83 13.62
C ILE A 216 2.85 24.95 13.50
N PHE A 217 3.67 24.96 12.45
CA PHE A 217 4.66 26.02 12.22
C PHE A 217 4.03 27.40 12.01
N LYS A 218 2.86 27.49 11.36
CA LYS A 218 2.14 28.78 11.26
C LYS A 218 1.72 29.30 12.64
N ILE A 219 1.27 28.42 13.53
CA ILE A 219 0.86 28.79 14.90
C ILE A 219 2.09 29.24 15.70
N ILE A 220 3.19 28.49 15.64
CA ILE A 220 4.45 28.85 16.30
C ILE A 220 4.97 30.20 15.77
N PHE A 221 4.96 30.39 14.45
CA PHE A 221 5.42 31.65 13.84
C PHE A 221 4.60 32.86 14.32
N LYS A 222 3.27 32.71 14.47
CA LYS A 222 2.42 33.76 15.07
C LYS A 222 2.84 34.05 16.53
N ASN A 223 3.19 33.04 17.31
CA ASN A 223 3.67 33.23 18.67
C ASN A 223 5.02 33.95 18.70
N ILE A 224 5.99 33.52 17.89
CA ILE A 224 7.29 34.20 17.76
C ILE A 224 7.06 35.66 17.38
N LYS A 225 6.15 35.95 16.43
CA LYS A 225 5.82 37.34 16.04
C LYS A 225 5.34 38.20 17.22
N ASN A 226 4.67 37.61 18.21
CA ASN A 226 4.14 38.33 19.36
C ASN A 226 5.14 38.39 20.52
N THR A 227 6.04 37.41 20.65
CA THR A 227 6.94 37.28 21.82
C THR A 227 8.40 37.62 21.53
N ASP A 228 8.86 37.42 20.30
CA ASP A 228 10.24 37.61 19.85
C ASP A 228 10.26 38.14 18.39
N GLN A 229 9.70 39.33 18.21
CA GLN A 229 9.63 39.98 16.89
C GLN A 229 11.02 40.34 16.35
N ASP A 230 11.97 40.67 17.23
CA ASP A 230 13.33 41.04 16.86
C ASP A 230 14.05 39.88 16.16
N PHE A 231 13.89 38.64 16.66
CA PHE A 231 14.40 37.46 15.97
C PHE A 231 13.87 37.34 14.53
N LEU A 232 12.59 37.60 14.29
CA LEU A 232 12.03 37.55 12.93
C LEU A 232 12.61 38.63 12.03
N ILE A 233 12.86 39.83 12.57
CA ILE A 233 13.50 40.92 11.84
C ILE A 233 14.94 40.54 11.47
N GLU A 234 15.69 39.93 12.38
CA GLU A 234 17.05 39.44 12.12
C GLU A 234 17.08 38.34 11.05
N GLN A 235 16.18 37.36 11.13
CA GLN A 235 16.07 36.31 10.12
C GLN A 235 15.67 36.88 8.76
N ALA A 236 14.75 37.86 8.72
CA ALA A 236 14.42 38.57 7.49
C ALA A 236 15.64 39.31 6.92
N LYS A 237 16.42 40.01 7.74
CA LYS A 237 17.65 40.69 7.29
C LYS A 237 18.64 39.71 6.68
N SER A 238 18.96 38.61 7.37
CA SER A 238 19.88 37.57 6.89
C SER A 238 19.39 36.98 5.56
N ASN A 239 18.13 36.52 5.50
CA ASN A 239 17.55 35.96 4.28
C ASN A 239 17.58 36.96 3.10
N PHE A 240 17.29 38.24 3.36
CA PHE A 240 17.33 39.29 2.34
C PHE A 240 18.75 39.59 1.86
N SER A 241 19.74 39.63 2.78
CA SER A 241 21.14 39.87 2.43
C SER A 241 21.78 38.71 1.65
N GLU A 242 21.38 37.48 1.94
CA GLU A 242 21.97 36.27 1.34
C GLU A 242 21.35 35.92 -0.03
N SER A 243 20.12 36.38 -0.30
CA SER A 243 19.40 36.02 -1.53
C SER A 243 19.39 37.15 -2.55
N THR A 244 20.25 37.04 -3.58
CA THR A 244 20.26 37.95 -4.74
C THR A 244 18.90 38.00 -5.45
N LYS A 245 18.15 36.89 -5.46
CA LYS A 245 16.79 36.82 -6.01
C LYS A 245 15.81 37.70 -5.24
N LEU A 246 15.88 37.70 -3.91
CA LEU A 246 15.03 38.56 -3.07
C LEU A 246 15.42 40.02 -3.23
N GLN A 247 16.71 40.33 -3.29
CA GLN A 247 17.18 41.71 -3.52
C GLN A 247 16.68 42.27 -4.84
N GLU A 248 16.75 41.48 -5.92
CA GLU A 248 16.22 41.92 -7.22
C GLU A 248 14.68 42.04 -7.20
N LYS A 249 13.98 41.06 -6.60
CA LYS A 249 12.49 41.09 -6.46
C LYS A 249 11.99 42.34 -5.73
N TYR A 250 12.72 42.83 -4.73
CA TYR A 250 12.35 43.99 -3.92
C TYR A 250 13.25 45.21 -4.15
N LYS A 251 13.96 45.29 -5.28
CA LYS A 251 14.92 46.36 -5.59
C LYS A 251 14.32 47.77 -5.49
N HIS A 252 13.06 47.93 -5.89
CA HIS A 252 12.38 49.24 -5.89
C HIS A 252 11.65 49.56 -4.58
N SER A 253 11.23 48.54 -3.83
CA SER A 253 10.41 48.69 -2.62
C SER A 253 11.22 48.54 -1.32
N GLY A 254 12.43 48.00 -1.43
CA GLY A 254 13.41 47.88 -0.36
C GLY A 254 13.08 46.82 0.69
N PHE A 255 13.95 46.76 1.71
CA PHE A 255 13.84 45.77 2.79
C PHE A 255 12.52 45.87 3.57
N ASN A 256 11.96 47.07 3.78
CA ASN A 256 10.71 47.21 4.54
C ASN A 256 9.50 46.54 3.85
N ALA A 257 9.45 46.58 2.52
CA ALA A 257 8.42 45.86 1.76
C ALA A 257 8.63 44.34 1.83
N TYR A 258 9.87 43.88 1.77
CA TYR A 258 10.20 42.47 2.02
C TYR A 258 9.84 42.05 3.44
N LEU A 259 10.19 42.82 4.48
CA LEU A 259 9.89 42.51 5.87
C LEU A 259 8.38 42.42 6.11
N THR A 260 7.61 43.37 5.55
CA THR A 260 6.16 43.33 5.59
C THR A 260 5.65 42.05 4.92
N SER A 261 6.18 41.71 3.74
CA SER A 261 5.89 40.45 3.07
C SER A 261 6.28 39.24 3.93
N PHE A 262 7.47 39.16 4.49
CA PHE A 262 7.94 38.05 5.33
C PHE A 262 7.02 37.82 6.54
N LEU A 263 6.57 38.90 7.20
CA LEU A 263 5.68 38.83 8.35
C LEU A 263 4.20 38.50 8.01
N HIS A 264 3.81 38.50 6.73
CA HIS A 264 2.44 38.27 6.26
C HIS A 264 2.28 37.11 5.25
N ASN A 265 3.25 36.92 4.36
CA ASN A 265 3.22 36.05 3.15
C ASN A 265 3.80 34.65 3.35
N LYS A 266 4.04 34.21 4.58
CA LYS A 266 4.37 32.81 4.92
C LYS A 266 5.59 32.19 4.21
N GLU A 267 6.38 32.96 3.47
CA GLU A 267 7.64 32.49 2.85
C GLU A 267 8.62 32.11 3.97
N ASN A 268 9.27 30.94 3.85
CA ASN A 268 10.27 30.41 4.79
C ASN A 268 9.81 30.27 6.26
N ILE A 269 8.49 30.11 6.52
CA ILE A 269 7.99 29.85 7.88
C ILE A 269 8.69 28.64 8.50
N ARG A 270 8.86 27.56 7.73
CA ARG A 270 9.44 26.31 8.22
C ARG A 270 10.87 26.53 8.72
N GLU A 271 11.76 27.04 7.88
CA GLU A 271 13.16 27.24 8.27
C GLU A 271 13.29 28.22 9.44
N THR A 272 12.50 29.30 9.43
CA THR A 272 12.52 30.32 10.49
C THR A 272 12.08 29.74 11.83
N VAL A 273 10.99 28.96 11.84
CA VAL A 273 10.49 28.29 13.04
C VAL A 273 11.46 27.24 13.54
N LEU A 274 12.08 26.44 12.65
CA LEU A 274 13.08 25.45 13.04
C LEU A 274 14.33 26.09 13.67
N LYS A 275 14.82 27.20 13.10
CA LYS A 275 15.92 27.99 13.69
C LYS A 275 15.56 28.60 15.06
N HIS A 276 14.30 28.96 15.27
CA HIS A 276 13.87 29.43 16.59
C HIS A 276 13.71 28.28 17.58
N LEU A 277 13.16 27.15 17.12
CA LEU A 277 13.00 25.92 17.92
C LEU A 277 14.35 25.43 18.45
N SER A 278 15.42 25.47 17.66
CA SER A 278 16.75 25.01 18.10
C SER A 278 17.35 25.84 19.23
N LYS A 279 16.82 27.02 19.53
CA LYS A 279 17.17 27.78 20.74
C LYS A 279 16.50 27.25 22.01
N GLN A 280 15.38 26.53 21.86
CA GLN A 280 14.49 26.12 22.96
C GLN A 280 14.57 24.62 23.26
N ILE A 281 14.93 23.79 22.27
CA ILE A 281 15.02 22.33 22.37
C ILE A 281 16.28 21.81 21.68
N SER A 282 16.67 20.56 21.95
CA SER A 282 17.90 19.98 21.42
C SER A 282 17.93 19.93 19.89
N GLN A 283 19.12 20.12 19.30
CA GLN A 283 19.30 20.11 17.85
C GLN A 283 18.86 18.78 17.20
N ASP A 284 19.17 17.63 17.83
CA ASP A 284 18.76 16.31 17.35
C ASP A 284 17.24 16.21 17.19
N TYR A 285 16.51 16.84 18.11
CA TYR A 285 15.06 16.84 18.10
C TYR A 285 14.50 17.77 17.01
N VAL A 286 15.16 18.90 16.74
CA VAL A 286 14.81 19.78 15.63
C VAL A 286 15.07 19.11 14.28
N GLU A 287 16.20 18.42 14.12
CA GLU A 287 16.48 17.65 12.89
C GLU A 287 15.46 16.53 12.70
N LYS A 288 15.03 15.86 13.77
CA LYS A 288 13.94 14.89 13.69
C LYS A 288 12.65 15.52 13.12
N ILE A 289 12.21 16.65 13.67
CA ILE A 289 11.02 17.37 13.19
C ILE A 289 11.19 17.88 11.75
N LYS A 290 12.41 18.30 11.39
CA LYS A 290 12.72 18.84 10.06
C LYS A 290 12.48 17.81 8.96
N TRP A 291 12.74 16.53 9.20
CA TRP A 291 12.61 15.48 8.18
C TRP A 291 11.33 14.65 8.32
N GLN A 292 10.62 14.77 9.44
CA GLN A 292 9.35 14.07 9.64
C GLN A 292 8.21 14.63 8.78
N GLN A 293 7.38 13.71 8.30
CA GLN A 293 6.11 14.02 7.64
C GLN A 293 5.05 14.53 8.63
N PHE A 294 5.12 14.08 9.89
CA PHE A 294 4.15 14.40 10.94
C PHE A 294 4.82 14.71 12.28
N ILE A 295 4.15 15.53 13.09
CA ILE A 295 4.52 15.79 14.49
C ILE A 295 3.61 14.92 15.37
N SER A 296 4.20 14.09 16.23
CA SER A 296 3.46 13.26 17.18
C SER A 296 2.86 14.08 18.33
N LYS A 297 1.87 13.53 19.04
CA LYS A 297 1.24 14.16 20.22
C LYS A 297 2.27 14.55 21.29
N GLU A 298 3.20 13.66 21.62
CA GLU A 298 4.25 13.91 22.61
C GLU A 298 5.15 15.07 22.17
N GLU A 299 5.49 15.09 20.88
CA GLU A 299 6.35 16.13 20.34
C GLU A 299 5.66 17.49 20.35
N LEU A 300 4.36 17.49 20.01
CA LEU A 300 3.51 18.66 20.08
C LEU A 300 3.38 19.18 21.52
N GLN A 301 3.27 18.32 22.54
CA GLN A 301 3.20 18.79 23.94
C GLN A 301 4.49 19.50 24.37
N LYS A 302 5.66 19.02 23.94
CA LYS A 302 6.93 19.69 24.18
C LYS A 302 6.95 21.06 23.51
N ILE A 303 6.56 21.14 22.24
CA ILE A 303 6.44 22.41 21.49
C ILE A 303 5.48 23.37 22.22
N LYS A 304 4.29 22.91 22.61
CA LYS A 304 3.30 23.74 23.31
C LYS A 304 3.86 24.31 24.61
N SER A 305 4.62 23.51 25.34
CA SER A 305 5.25 23.93 26.60
C SER A 305 6.33 24.99 26.35
N SER A 306 7.19 24.81 25.33
CA SER A 306 8.24 25.76 24.97
C SER A 306 7.72 27.13 24.51
N TYR A 307 6.53 27.19 23.90
CA TYR A 307 5.92 28.44 23.42
C TYR A 307 4.75 28.95 24.27
N ALA A 308 4.53 28.35 25.45
CA ALA A 308 3.42 28.70 26.35
C ALA A 308 2.05 28.80 25.63
N ILE A 309 1.77 27.86 24.73
CA ILE A 309 0.54 27.85 23.91
C ILE A 309 -0.66 27.46 24.78
N ALA A 310 -1.32 28.45 25.36
CA ALA A 310 -2.50 28.27 26.22
C ALA A 310 -3.79 28.89 25.64
N ASP A 311 -3.68 29.74 24.62
CA ASP A 311 -4.83 30.41 24.00
C ASP A 311 -5.80 29.40 23.36
N GLU A 312 -7.08 29.49 23.71
CA GLU A 312 -8.11 28.53 23.27
C GLU A 312 -8.26 28.49 21.74
N LYS A 313 -8.12 29.64 21.08
CA LYS A 313 -8.17 29.73 19.62
C LYS A 313 -6.97 29.03 18.99
N GLN A 314 -5.76 29.20 19.53
CA GLN A 314 -4.57 28.45 19.09
C GLN A 314 -4.71 26.95 19.32
N LEU A 315 -5.26 26.53 20.47
CA LEU A 315 -5.51 25.11 20.75
C LEU A 315 -6.52 24.51 19.75
N LYS A 316 -7.54 25.27 19.35
CA LYS A 316 -8.47 24.87 18.28
C LYS A 316 -7.78 24.77 16.92
N GLU A 317 -6.90 25.72 16.57
CA GLU A 317 -6.09 25.64 15.34
C GLU A 317 -5.19 24.40 15.35
N ILE A 318 -4.55 24.07 16.47
CA ILE A 318 -3.74 22.85 16.65
C ILE A 318 -4.60 21.59 16.47
N ASN A 319 -5.78 21.52 17.08
CA ASN A 319 -6.67 20.37 16.92
C ASN A 319 -7.17 20.20 15.48
N ASN A 320 -7.32 21.30 14.74
CA ASN A 320 -7.65 21.26 13.32
C ASN A 320 -6.48 20.79 12.45
N ALA A 321 -5.24 21.02 12.89
CA ALA A 321 -4.02 20.52 12.24
C ALA A 321 -3.77 19.02 12.45
N ARG A 322 -4.61 18.34 13.26
CA ARG A 322 -4.53 16.89 13.43
C ARG A 322 -4.66 16.21 12.07
N TYR A 323 -3.79 15.25 11.81
CA TYR A 323 -3.86 14.40 10.63
C TYR A 323 -5.20 13.67 10.62
N LYS A 324 -5.95 13.85 9.54
CA LYS A 324 -7.20 13.15 9.30
C LYS A 324 -7.11 12.56 7.90
N PRO A 325 -7.26 11.24 7.74
CA PRO A 325 -7.35 10.59 6.45
C PRO A 325 -8.74 10.90 5.87
N LEU A 326 -8.97 12.17 5.52
CA LEU A 326 -10.20 12.67 4.90
C LEU A 326 -10.07 12.73 3.38
N ASP A 327 -9.14 11.97 2.82
CA ASP A 327 -9.06 11.87 1.38
C ASP A 327 -10.22 11.00 0.89
N VAL A 328 -10.99 11.53 -0.06
CA VAL A 328 -11.98 10.75 -0.82
C VAL A 328 -11.32 9.49 -1.38
N THR A 329 -10.04 9.60 -1.74
CA THR A 329 -9.18 8.49 -2.16
C THR A 329 -9.07 7.41 -1.10
N PHE A 330 -8.83 7.76 0.17
CA PHE A 330 -8.76 6.77 1.26
C PHE A 330 -10.11 6.05 1.44
N ASN A 331 -11.23 6.78 1.40
CA ASN A 331 -12.55 6.17 1.53
C ASN A 331 -12.86 5.20 0.38
N ILE A 332 -12.44 5.54 -0.86
CA ILE A 332 -12.56 4.67 -2.02
C ILE A 332 -11.68 3.42 -1.83
N GLN A 333 -10.41 3.59 -1.49
CA GLN A 333 -9.47 2.49 -1.26
C GLN A 333 -9.92 1.56 -0.12
N ASN A 334 -10.48 2.13 0.95
CA ASN A 334 -11.02 1.36 2.06
C ASN A 334 -12.28 0.58 1.65
N LYS A 335 -13.18 1.19 0.86
CA LYS A 335 -14.35 0.49 0.31
C LYS A 335 -13.94 -0.65 -0.62
N ASP A 336 -12.94 -0.42 -1.47
CA ASP A 336 -12.41 -1.44 -2.38
C ASP A 336 -11.74 -2.58 -1.61
N ALA A 337 -10.95 -2.27 -0.57
CA ALA A 337 -10.35 -3.28 0.31
C ALA A 337 -11.43 -4.13 1.02
N GLN A 338 -12.46 -3.49 1.58
CA GLN A 338 -13.59 -4.19 2.22
C GLN A 338 -14.31 -5.11 1.24
N LYS A 339 -14.56 -4.63 0.01
CA LYS A 339 -15.18 -5.42 -1.04
C LYS A 339 -14.34 -6.65 -1.39
N LYS A 340 -13.04 -6.47 -1.59
CA LYS A 340 -12.13 -7.55 -1.94
C LYS A 340 -12.00 -8.59 -0.83
N LEU A 341 -11.86 -8.15 0.42
CA LEU A 341 -11.87 -9.02 1.60
C LEU A 341 -13.18 -9.83 1.71
N ALA A 342 -14.33 -9.22 1.43
CA ALA A 342 -15.60 -9.91 1.45
C ALA A 342 -15.73 -10.97 0.33
N GLU A 343 -15.19 -10.69 -0.86
CA GLU A 343 -15.13 -11.65 -1.97
C GLU A 343 -14.24 -12.86 -1.62
N GLU A 344 -13.08 -12.63 -1.00
CA GLU A 344 -12.15 -13.68 -0.57
C GLU A 344 -12.74 -14.52 0.57
N LEU A 345 -13.38 -13.87 1.56
CA LEU A 345 -14.10 -14.58 2.62
C LEU A 345 -15.25 -15.42 2.08
N LYS A 346 -15.96 -14.92 1.06
CA LYS A 346 -17.01 -15.69 0.36
C LYS A 346 -16.44 -16.94 -0.31
N GLU A 347 -15.27 -16.83 -0.94
CA GLU A 347 -14.59 -17.97 -1.56
C GLU A 347 -14.18 -19.02 -0.51
N ILE A 348 -13.60 -18.59 0.60
CA ILE A 348 -13.15 -19.48 1.69
C ILE A 348 -14.32 -20.17 2.39
N LEU A 349 -15.39 -19.42 2.68
CA LEU A 349 -16.53 -19.90 3.48
C LEU A 349 -17.64 -20.55 2.66
N GLY A 350 -17.66 -20.33 1.34
CA GLY A 350 -18.73 -20.81 0.45
C GLY A 350 -20.10 -20.17 0.74
N THR A 351 -20.14 -19.00 1.37
CA THR A 351 -21.37 -18.31 1.78
C THR A 351 -21.47 -16.92 1.15
N ASP A 352 -22.67 -16.56 0.68
CA ASP A 352 -22.95 -15.23 0.14
C ASP A 352 -23.03 -14.17 1.26
N PHE A 353 -22.05 -13.26 1.27
CA PHE A 353 -22.12 -12.00 2.02
C PHE A 353 -22.76 -10.91 1.15
N ILE A 354 -23.74 -10.19 1.69
CA ILE A 354 -24.36 -9.04 1.03
C ILE A 354 -23.98 -7.78 1.80
N PHE A 355 -23.40 -6.79 1.11
CA PHE A 355 -23.15 -5.48 1.70
C PHE A 355 -24.46 -4.67 1.77
N ASN A 356 -24.84 -4.27 2.97
CA ASN A 356 -26.00 -3.41 3.20
C ASN A 356 -25.54 -1.94 3.21
N GLU A 357 -25.79 -1.21 2.13
CA GLU A 357 -25.40 0.20 2.01
C GLU A 357 -26.03 1.11 3.06
N LYS A 358 -27.21 0.75 3.61
CA LYS A 358 -27.89 1.58 4.62
C LYS A 358 -27.22 1.48 5.98
N THR A 359 -26.72 0.29 6.33
CA THR A 359 -26.09 0.02 7.63
C THR A 359 -24.56 0.10 7.56
N ASN A 360 -24.00 0.14 6.35
CA ASN A 360 -22.55 0.09 6.09
C ASN A 360 -21.90 -1.18 6.70
N LYS A 361 -22.62 -2.30 6.64
CA LYS A 361 -22.22 -3.61 7.20
C LYS A 361 -22.47 -4.74 6.20
N TYR A 362 -21.71 -5.82 6.33
CA TYR A 362 -21.98 -7.08 5.62
C TYR A 362 -22.93 -7.95 6.43
N GLU A 363 -23.96 -8.47 5.77
CA GLU A 363 -24.91 -9.42 6.33
C GLU A 363 -24.76 -10.75 5.56
N THR A 364 -24.68 -11.86 6.30
CA THR A 364 -24.74 -13.18 5.68
C THR A 364 -26.15 -13.42 5.16
N LYS A 365 -26.27 -13.81 3.88
CA LYS A 365 -27.53 -14.32 3.36
C LYS A 365 -27.78 -15.67 4.03
N CYS A 366 -28.41 -15.64 5.20
CA CYS A 366 -28.90 -16.85 5.84
C CYS A 366 -29.99 -17.36 4.89
N TYR A 367 -29.62 -18.31 4.03
CA TYR A 367 -30.61 -19.05 3.26
C TYR A 367 -31.56 -19.63 4.30
N LYS A 368 -32.76 -19.05 4.40
CA LYS A 368 -33.86 -19.72 5.07
C LYS A 368 -33.85 -21.13 4.51
N SER A 369 -33.63 -22.10 5.38
CA SER A 369 -33.68 -23.52 5.07
C SER A 369 -35.13 -23.87 4.72
N GLU A 370 -35.61 -23.37 3.59
CA GLU A 370 -36.81 -23.87 2.95
C GLU A 370 -36.46 -25.25 2.43
N LYS A 371 -36.81 -26.25 3.24
CA LYS A 371 -37.11 -27.65 2.88
C LYS A 371 -36.46 -28.11 1.55
N LEU A 372 -35.16 -28.37 1.60
CA LEU A 372 -34.54 -29.34 0.71
C LEU A 372 -34.51 -30.68 1.44
N GLU A 373 -35.70 -31.28 1.56
CA GLU A 373 -35.82 -32.73 1.73
C GLU A 373 -35.63 -33.35 0.33
N SER A 374 -34.83 -34.42 0.27
CA SER A 374 -34.34 -35.15 -0.92
C SER A 374 -33.04 -34.57 -1.51
N GLU A 375 -31.97 -35.32 -1.82
CA GLU A 375 -31.91 -36.74 -2.17
C GLU A 375 -30.43 -37.21 -2.20
N ASN A 376 -29.67 -37.08 -1.11
CA ASN A 376 -28.32 -37.66 -1.07
C ASN A 376 -27.90 -38.12 0.35
N PRO A 377 -27.98 -39.43 0.67
CA PRO A 377 -27.69 -39.95 2.01
C PRO A 377 -26.21 -39.79 2.43
N GLU A 378 -25.25 -39.71 1.49
CA GLU A 378 -23.82 -39.58 1.83
C GLU A 378 -23.41 -38.18 2.29
N LYS A 379 -24.13 -37.11 1.88
CA LYS A 379 -23.89 -35.76 2.42
C LYS A 379 -24.48 -35.58 3.83
N ASN A 380 -25.41 -36.44 4.22
CA ASN A 380 -26.09 -36.36 5.51
C ASN A 380 -25.20 -36.84 6.67
N GLU A 381 -24.26 -37.76 6.42
CA GLU A 381 -23.35 -38.29 7.46
C GLU A 381 -22.37 -37.21 7.98
N ARG A 382 -22.04 -36.20 7.16
CA ARG A 382 -21.21 -35.05 7.58
C ARG A 382 -22.02 -33.93 8.23
N ALA A 383 -23.29 -33.76 7.85
CA ALA A 383 -24.21 -32.81 8.48
C ALA A 383 -24.71 -33.31 9.85
N GLU A 384 -24.84 -34.63 10.03
CA GLU A 384 -25.11 -35.26 11.34
C GLU A 384 -24.00 -35.05 12.38
N LYS A 385 -22.83 -34.54 11.98
CA LYS A 385 -21.77 -34.13 12.90
C LYS A 385 -22.13 -32.88 13.70
N TYR A 386 -23.07 -32.07 13.23
CA TYR A 386 -23.70 -31.03 14.03
C TYR A 386 -24.82 -31.68 14.83
N LEU A 387 -24.64 -31.78 16.15
CA LEU A 387 -25.76 -32.17 17.00
C LEU A 387 -26.91 -31.18 16.76
N SER A 388 -28.08 -31.69 16.41
CA SER A 388 -29.30 -30.89 16.46
C SER A 388 -29.45 -30.28 17.85
N GLU A 389 -30.07 -29.11 17.93
CA GLU A 389 -30.32 -28.41 19.20
C GLU A 389 -30.92 -29.35 20.25
N GLU A 390 -31.89 -30.20 19.86
CA GLU A 390 -32.46 -31.23 20.73
C GLU A 390 -31.42 -32.21 21.31
N LYS A 391 -30.48 -32.70 20.48
CA LYS A 391 -29.42 -33.60 20.96
C LYS A 391 -28.45 -32.86 21.91
N ILE A 392 -28.24 -31.55 21.72
CA ILE A 392 -27.44 -30.72 22.63
C ILE A 392 -28.16 -30.58 23.97
N LEU A 393 -29.46 -30.25 23.94
CA LEU A 393 -30.28 -30.12 25.13
C LEU A 393 -30.39 -31.44 25.91
N ASP A 394 -30.54 -32.57 25.24
CA ASP A 394 -30.52 -33.89 25.88
C ASP A 394 -29.20 -34.20 26.59
N LYS A 395 -28.06 -33.79 26.00
CA LYS A 395 -26.76 -33.93 26.65
C LYS A 395 -26.63 -33.01 27.85
N LEU A 396 -27.13 -31.78 27.76
CA LEU A 396 -27.14 -30.85 28.89
C LEU A 396 -28.02 -31.38 30.03
N ASP A 397 -29.19 -31.95 29.73
CA ASP A 397 -30.05 -32.61 30.73
C ASP A 397 -29.36 -33.81 31.40
N LYS A 398 -28.61 -34.60 30.63
CA LYS A 398 -27.80 -35.68 31.18
C LYS A 398 -26.74 -35.15 32.15
N LEU A 399 -26.05 -34.08 31.79
CA LEU A 399 -25.04 -33.45 32.66
C LEU A 399 -25.66 -32.87 33.94
N ILE A 400 -26.88 -32.31 33.88
CA ILE A 400 -27.62 -31.87 35.07
C ILE A 400 -27.87 -33.05 36.01
N LYS A 401 -28.31 -34.20 35.48
CA LYS A 401 -28.53 -35.43 36.26
C LYS A 401 -27.24 -35.98 36.87
N GLU A 402 -26.11 -35.77 36.22
CA GLU A 402 -24.77 -36.12 36.70
C GLU A 402 -24.18 -35.11 37.70
N GLY A 403 -24.94 -34.06 38.06
CA GLY A 403 -24.54 -33.08 39.07
C GLY A 403 -23.65 -31.94 38.54
N ALA A 404 -23.63 -31.71 37.21
CA ALA A 404 -22.92 -30.58 36.64
C ALA A 404 -23.44 -29.24 37.19
N GLY A 405 -22.51 -28.31 37.45
CA GLY A 405 -22.86 -27.00 38.01
C GLY A 405 -23.74 -26.19 37.05
N LYS A 406 -24.85 -25.65 37.56
CA LYS A 406 -25.86 -24.90 36.79
C LYS A 406 -25.28 -23.76 35.95
N GLY A 407 -24.25 -23.07 36.46
CA GLY A 407 -23.56 -22.03 35.72
C GLY A 407 -22.83 -22.53 34.47
N TYR A 408 -22.28 -23.75 34.48
CA TYR A 408 -21.67 -24.35 33.29
C TYR A 408 -22.73 -24.75 32.26
N ILE A 409 -23.87 -25.29 32.72
CA ILE A 409 -24.98 -25.63 31.83
C ILE A 409 -25.60 -24.38 31.21
N ALA A 410 -25.78 -23.30 31.99
CA ALA A 410 -26.27 -22.03 31.49
C ALA A 410 -25.37 -21.46 30.37
N ARG A 411 -24.04 -21.55 30.51
CA ARG A 411 -23.10 -21.14 29.44
C ARG A 411 -23.19 -22.03 28.20
N GLY A 412 -23.44 -23.33 28.39
CA GLY A 412 -23.61 -24.30 27.30
C GLY A 412 -24.85 -24.06 26.43
N LEU A 413 -25.77 -23.19 26.85
CA LEU A 413 -26.95 -22.79 26.07
C LEU A 413 -26.65 -21.66 25.06
N ALA A 414 -25.41 -21.15 24.95
CA ALA A 414 -25.07 -20.10 24.00
C ALA A 414 -25.49 -20.45 22.57
N GLY A 415 -26.18 -19.53 21.91
CA GLY A 415 -26.72 -19.70 20.55
C GLY A 415 -27.98 -20.55 20.42
N LEU A 416 -28.55 -21.09 21.52
CA LEU A 416 -29.78 -21.89 21.49
C LEU A 416 -31.02 -21.05 21.84
N ASP A 417 -31.95 -20.90 20.88
CA ASP A 417 -33.14 -20.02 21.01
C ASP A 417 -34.48 -20.79 21.07
N SER A 418 -34.45 -22.12 21.22
CA SER A 418 -35.70 -22.89 21.40
C SER A 418 -36.39 -22.59 22.73
N ASP A 419 -37.71 -22.84 22.77
CA ASP A 419 -38.51 -22.76 24.00
C ASP A 419 -37.95 -23.64 25.12
N ARG A 420 -37.41 -24.82 24.78
CA ARG A 420 -36.78 -25.73 25.75
C ARG A 420 -35.49 -25.14 26.34
N ALA A 421 -34.63 -24.53 25.51
CA ALA A 421 -33.45 -23.81 26.00
C ALA A 421 -33.83 -22.65 26.94
N TRP A 422 -34.90 -21.93 26.60
CA TRP A 422 -35.45 -20.87 27.45
C TRP A 422 -36.00 -21.39 28.77
N GLN A 423 -36.76 -22.48 28.78
CA GLN A 423 -37.23 -23.12 30.02
C GLN A 423 -36.08 -23.53 30.95
N MET A 424 -34.95 -24.00 30.39
CA MET A 424 -33.76 -24.31 31.17
C MET A 424 -33.13 -23.05 31.78
N ARG A 425 -33.04 -21.93 31.03
CA ARG A 425 -32.55 -20.64 31.55
C ARG A 425 -33.45 -20.12 32.68
N ASP A 426 -34.76 -20.13 32.48
CA ASP A 426 -35.74 -19.65 33.46
C ASP A 426 -35.63 -20.48 34.75
N LYS A 427 -35.56 -21.81 34.63
CA LYS A 427 -35.33 -22.70 35.77
C LYS A 427 -34.02 -22.40 36.50
N PHE A 428 -32.92 -22.13 35.78
CA PHE A 428 -31.66 -21.77 36.41
C PHE A 428 -31.68 -20.41 37.11
N ILE A 429 -32.45 -19.44 36.59
CA ILE A 429 -32.67 -18.14 37.23
C ILE A 429 -33.41 -18.35 38.56
N GLU A 430 -34.50 -19.11 38.55
CA GLU A 430 -35.29 -19.43 39.75
C GLU A 430 -34.47 -20.20 40.80
N GLU A 431 -33.64 -21.12 40.34
CA GLU A 431 -32.78 -21.93 41.21
C GLU A 431 -31.48 -21.23 41.66
N GLY A 432 -31.33 -19.93 41.38
CA GLY A 432 -30.23 -19.10 41.88
C GLY A 432 -28.88 -19.31 41.19
N ALA A 433 -28.86 -19.70 39.92
CA ALA A 433 -27.62 -19.78 39.15
C ALA A 433 -26.95 -18.40 39.00
N ASP A 434 -25.62 -18.40 38.85
CA ASP A 434 -24.83 -17.19 38.66
C ASP A 434 -25.32 -16.40 37.43
N LYS A 435 -25.71 -15.13 37.66
CA LYS A 435 -26.24 -14.24 36.62
C LYS A 435 -25.25 -14.03 35.48
N GLY A 436 -23.95 -13.97 35.76
CA GLY A 436 -22.91 -13.84 34.73
C GLY A 436 -22.84 -15.03 33.80
N SER A 437 -23.12 -16.22 34.33
CA SER A 437 -23.16 -17.46 33.55
C SER A 437 -24.43 -17.59 32.70
N ILE A 438 -25.57 -17.10 33.20
CA ILE A 438 -26.80 -16.96 32.40
C ILE A 438 -26.60 -15.97 31.26
N ALA A 439 -26.01 -14.80 31.53
CA ALA A 439 -25.74 -13.78 30.51
C ALA A 439 -24.81 -14.30 29.40
N ARG A 440 -23.78 -15.08 29.74
CA ARG A 440 -22.91 -15.74 28.74
C ARG A 440 -23.65 -16.79 27.91
N GLY A 441 -24.68 -17.42 28.47
CA GLY A 441 -25.58 -18.34 27.77
C GLY A 441 -26.51 -17.69 26.75
N LEU A 442 -26.55 -16.36 26.69
CA LEU A 442 -27.28 -15.57 25.69
C LEU A 442 -26.38 -15.16 24.51
N ALA A 443 -25.08 -15.46 24.56
CA ALA A 443 -24.16 -15.11 23.48
C ALA A 443 -24.63 -15.71 22.15
N GLY A 444 -24.77 -14.87 21.13
CA GLY A 444 -25.25 -15.27 19.80
C GLY A 444 -26.76 -15.23 19.60
N LEU A 445 -27.55 -14.84 20.62
CA LEU A 445 -28.99 -14.61 20.48
C LEU A 445 -29.28 -13.12 20.21
N ASP A 446 -30.24 -12.84 19.32
CA ASP A 446 -30.71 -11.49 18.99
C ASP A 446 -32.25 -11.37 19.08
N SER A 447 -32.89 -12.28 19.80
CA SER A 447 -34.33 -12.22 20.03
C SER A 447 -34.68 -11.15 21.07
N ASP A 448 -35.84 -10.52 20.95
CA ASP A 448 -36.34 -9.53 21.94
C ASP A 448 -36.36 -10.10 23.37
N ARG A 449 -36.50 -11.42 23.50
CA ARG A 449 -36.47 -12.13 24.79
C ARG A 449 -35.07 -12.19 25.38
N ALA A 450 -34.01 -12.25 24.56
CA ALA A 450 -32.62 -12.18 25.02
C ALA A 450 -32.19 -10.79 25.49
N TRP A 451 -32.79 -9.74 24.91
CA TRP A 451 -32.53 -8.35 25.28
C TRP A 451 -33.26 -7.87 26.55
N LYS A 452 -34.35 -8.54 26.94
CA LYS A 452 -35.11 -8.29 28.17
C LYS A 452 -34.47 -9.00 29.36
#